data_AF-A0A1G7D7U2-F1
#
_entry.id   AF-A0A1G7D7U2-F1
#
_cell.length_a   1.000
_cell.length_b   1.000
_cell.length_c   1.000
_cell.angle_alpha   90.00
_cell.angle_beta   90.00
_cell.angle_gamma   90.00
#
_symmetry.space_group_name_H-M   'P 1'
#
loop_
_entity.id
_entity.type
_entity.pdbx_description
1 polymer ?
#
loop_
_entity_poly.entity_id
_entity_poly.type
_entity_poly.pdbx_seq_one_letter_code
_entity_poly.pdbx_strand_id
1 'polypeptide(L)'
;MIVNVLLREGERPRTLTLKGRLGWTMHQLAQAGSRGLTPLERPAPRWSGYVHDLRKLGVSIETEMEPHEGAYRGHHARYRLACAVEVTPVSREAQR
;
A
#
# COMPACT_ATOMS: atom_id res chain seq x y z
N MET A 1 8.09 -7.23 7.68
CA MET A 1 7.90 -5.88 8.23
C MET A 1 6.59 -5.86 9.02
N ILE A 2 6.54 -5.15 10.14
CA ILE A 2 5.30 -4.85 10.87
C ILE A 2 5.14 -3.35 10.86
N VAL A 3 3.93 -2.87 10.55
CA VAL A 3 3.61 -1.44 10.58
C VAL A 3 2.30 -1.23 11.33
N ASN A 4 2.23 -0.15 12.09
CA ASN A 4 0.98 0.41 12.59
C ASN A 4 0.52 1.49 11.62
N VAL A 5 -0.76 1.45 11.28
CA VAL A 5 -1.37 2.36 10.32
C VAL A 5 -2.51 3.07 11.00
N LEU A 6 -2.45 4.39 11.10
CA LEU A 6 -3.59 5.23 11.48
C LEU A 6 -4.30 5.66 10.20
N LEU A 7 -5.54 5.20 10.02
CA LEU A 7 -6.43 5.64 8.97
C LEU A 7 -7.27 6.81 9.49
N ARG A 8 -7.25 7.95 8.81
CA ARG A 8 -8.02 9.16 9.17
C ARG A 8 -9.31 9.31 8.35
N GLU A 9 -9.77 8.22 7.73
CA GLU A 9 -10.95 8.20 6.86
C GLU A 9 -12.22 7.82 7.65
N GLY A 10 -13.33 8.53 7.38
CA GLY A 10 -14.62 8.35 8.07
C GLY A 10 -14.80 9.25 9.30
N GLU A 11 -15.80 8.94 10.12
CA GLU A 11 -16.16 9.77 11.29
C GLU A 11 -15.11 9.71 12.41
N ARG A 12 -14.39 8.59 12.55
CA ARG A 12 -13.39 8.39 13.61
C ARG A 12 -12.13 7.73 13.05
N PRO A 13 -10.92 8.19 13.44
CA PRO A 13 -9.69 7.51 13.09
C PRO A 13 -9.65 6.09 13.63
N ARG A 14 -9.03 5.17 12.87
CA ARG A 14 -8.85 3.77 13.29
C ARG A 14 -7.43 3.29 13.02
N THR A 15 -6.98 2.33 13.83
CA THR A 15 -5.63 1.78 13.73
C THR A 15 -5.65 0.35 13.23
N LEU A 16 -4.74 0.02 12.32
CA LEU A 16 -4.48 -1.34 11.83
C LEU A 16 -3.03 -1.72 12.11
N THR A 17 -2.80 -2.95 12.55
CA THR A 17 -1.44 -3.52 12.59
C THR A 17 -1.29 -4.52 11.46
N LEU A 18 -0.45 -4.19 10.48
CA LEU A 18 -0.20 -5.01 9.31
C LEU A 18 1.16 -5.68 9.41
N LYS A 19 1.22 -6.94 8.97
CA LYS A 19 2.42 -7.78 9.04
C LYS A 19 2.82 -8.29 7.67
N GLY A 20 4.07 -8.74 7.56
CA GLY A 20 4.60 -9.40 6.38
C GLY A 20 4.50 -8.53 5.13
N ARG A 21 3.90 -9.08 4.08
CA ARG A 21 3.81 -8.44 2.77
C ARG A 21 2.69 -7.39 2.67
N LEU A 22 1.62 -7.52 3.45
CA LEU A 22 0.61 -6.46 3.59
C LEU A 22 1.21 -5.21 4.23
N GLY A 23 1.94 -5.38 5.33
CA GLY A 23 2.61 -4.26 5.99
C GLY A 23 3.65 -3.58 5.09
N TRP A 24 4.42 -4.37 4.35
CA TRP A 24 5.34 -3.83 3.34
C TRP A 24 4.61 -3.08 2.22
N THR A 25 3.55 -3.65 1.65
CA THR A 25 2.74 -3.02 0.58
C THR A 25 2.18 -1.67 1.03
N MET A 26 1.59 -1.62 2.23
CA MET A 26 1.06 -0.39 2.80
C MET A 26 2.16 0.67 3.01
N HIS A 27 3.33 0.26 3.51
CA HIS A 27 4.48 1.16 3.67
C HIS A 27 4.94 1.75 2.34
N GLN A 28 5.06 0.92 1.29
CA GLN A 28 5.44 1.38 -0.04
C GLN A 28 4.43 2.37 -0.62
N LEU A 29 3.13 2.10 -0.47
CA LEU A 29 2.06 3.00 -0.94
C LEU A 29 2.10 4.35 -0.19
N ALA A 30 2.29 4.33 1.13
CA ALA A 30 2.43 5.55 1.92
C ALA A 30 3.67 6.37 1.52
N GLN A 31 4.81 5.72 1.27
CA GLN A 31 6.01 6.40 0.77
C GLN A 31 5.85 6.99 -0.63
N ALA A 32 5.07 6.34 -1.50
CA ALA A 32 4.79 6.86 -2.83
C ALA A 32 3.84 8.06 -2.81
N GLY A 33 3.04 8.21 -1.74
CA GLY A 33 2.10 9.30 -1.56
C GLY A 33 1.10 9.42 -2.71
N SER A 34 0.75 10.65 -3.08
CA SER A 34 -0.18 10.94 -4.16
C SER A 34 0.32 10.53 -5.54
N ARG A 35 1.62 10.26 -5.73
CA ARG A 35 2.12 9.73 -7.01
C ARG A 35 1.69 8.29 -7.22
N GLY A 36 1.47 7.53 -6.13
CA GLY A 36 1.26 6.09 -6.22
C GLY A 36 2.46 5.35 -6.82
N LEU A 37 2.31 4.05 -7.03
CA LEU A 37 3.37 3.21 -7.57
C LEU A 37 2.81 2.11 -8.46
N THR A 38 3.65 1.62 -9.36
CA THR A 38 3.37 0.44 -10.16
C THR A 38 4.16 -0.77 -9.65
N PRO A 39 3.69 -2.00 -9.90
CA PRO A 39 4.48 -3.21 -9.61
C PRO A 39 5.88 -3.23 -10.23
N LEU A 40 6.10 -2.49 -11.33
CA LEU A 40 7.40 -2.39 -11.98
C LEU A 40 8.40 -1.56 -11.15
N GLU A 41 7.93 -0.48 -10.50
CA GLU A 41 8.77 0.39 -9.69
C GLU A 41 9.19 -0.26 -8.36
N ARG A 42 8.34 -1.14 -7.80
CA ARG A 42 8.56 -1.83 -6.52
C ARG A 42 8.14 -3.30 -6.63
N PRO A 43 8.95 -4.18 -7.25
CA PRO A 43 8.56 -5.56 -7.52
C PRO A 43 8.19 -6.38 -6.29
N ALA A 44 7.05 -7.06 -6.36
CA ALA A 44 6.61 -8.03 -5.36
C ALA A 44 5.67 -9.09 -5.95
N PRO A 45 5.63 -10.31 -5.38
CA PRO A 45 4.63 -11.30 -5.77
C PRO A 45 3.22 -10.74 -5.52
N ARG A 46 2.29 -10.87 -6.47
CA ARG A 46 0.84 -10.64 -6.25
C ARG A 46 0.45 -9.26 -5.68
N TRP A 47 0.97 -8.17 -6.23
CA TRP A 47 0.55 -6.80 -5.88
C TRP A 47 -0.97 -6.62 -5.79
N SER A 48 -1.70 -7.06 -6.81
CA SER A 48 -3.16 -6.97 -6.86
C SER A 48 -3.84 -7.68 -5.70
N GLY A 49 -3.31 -8.81 -5.25
CA GLY A 49 -3.82 -9.55 -4.08
C GLY A 49 -3.65 -8.76 -2.79
N TYR A 50 -2.49 -8.15 -2.56
CA TYR A 50 -2.27 -7.35 -1.35
C TYR A 50 -3.12 -6.09 -1.34
N VAL A 51 -3.26 -5.42 -2.49
CA VAL A 51 -4.17 -4.26 -2.62
C VAL A 51 -5.61 -4.66 -2.34
N HIS A 52 -6.06 -5.81 -2.85
CA HIS A 52 -7.39 -6.34 -2.57
C HIS A 52 -7.63 -6.58 -1.08
N ASP A 53 -6.67 -7.20 -0.39
CA ASP A 53 -6.77 -7.46 1.05
C ASP A 53 -6.73 -6.15 1.87
N LEU A 54 -5.92 -5.16 1.49
CA LEU A 54 -5.92 -3.85 2.14
C LEU A 54 -7.27 -3.13 1.97
N ARG A 55 -7.90 -3.23 0.79
CA ARG A 55 -9.25 -2.69 0.57
C ARG A 55 -10.31 -3.37 1.44
N LYS A 56 -10.21 -4.68 1.67
CA LYS A 56 -11.10 -5.38 2.61
C LYS A 56 -10.93 -4.91 4.06
N LEU A 57 -9.73 -4.48 4.43
CA LEU A 57 -9.46 -3.83 5.72
C LEU A 57 -9.92 -2.35 5.73
N GLY A 58 -10.48 -1.89 4.61
CA GLY A 58 -11.05 -0.56 4.42
C GLY A 58 -10.01 0.53 4.20
N VAL A 59 -8.84 0.20 3.65
CA VAL A 59 -7.92 1.21 3.13
C VAL A 59 -8.40 1.62 1.74
N SER A 60 -8.77 2.89 1.56
CA SER A 60 -9.12 3.43 0.25
C SER A 60 -7.89 3.52 -0.65
N ILE A 61 -7.89 2.70 -1.70
CA ILE A 61 -6.80 2.61 -2.69
C ILE A 61 -7.43 2.71 -4.08
N GLU A 62 -6.98 3.68 -4.86
CA GLU A 62 -7.33 3.83 -6.28
C GLU A 62 -6.43 2.97 -7.17
N THR A 63 -6.94 2.61 -8.34
CA THR A 63 -6.18 1.95 -9.39
C THR A 63 -6.38 2.71 -10.69
N GLU A 64 -5.27 3.18 -11.24
CA GLU A 64 -5.20 3.72 -12.59
C GLU A 64 -4.48 2.71 -13.48
N MET A 65 -4.97 2.51 -14.70
CA MET A 65 -4.32 1.62 -15.67
C MET A 65 -3.40 2.47 -16.54
N GLU A 66 -2.09 2.31 -16.38
CA GLU A 66 -1.08 3.02 -17.16
C GLU A 66 -0.59 2.17 -18.33
N PRO A 67 -0.55 2.72 -19.55
CA PRO A 67 0.08 2.04 -20.67
C PRO A 67 1.58 1.90 -20.41
N HIS A 68 2.18 0.81 -20.88
CA HIS A 68 3.63 0.65 -20.91
C HIS A 68 4.15 0.21 -22.25
N GLU A 69 5.37 0.66 -22.53
CA GLU A 69 6.10 0.37 -23.76
C GLU A 69 7.03 -0.83 -23.59
N GLY A 70 7.76 -1.16 -24.67
CA GLY A 70 8.72 -2.26 -24.74
C GLY A 70 8.27 -3.39 -25.68
N ALA A 71 9.03 -4.50 -25.67
CA ALA A 71 8.76 -5.66 -26.52
C ALA A 71 7.40 -6.34 -26.22
N TYR A 72 6.88 -6.14 -25.01
CA TYR A 72 5.57 -6.60 -24.58
C TYR A 72 4.75 -5.37 -24.19
N ARG A 73 4.09 -4.74 -25.16
CA ARG A 73 3.22 -3.57 -24.89
C ARG A 73 1.96 -4.01 -24.16
N GLY A 74 1.48 -3.20 -23.23
CA GLY A 74 0.31 -3.52 -22.42
C GLY A 74 -0.07 -2.39 -21.47
N HIS A 75 -0.86 -2.73 -20.45
CA HIS A 75 -1.18 -1.82 -19.34
C HIS A 75 -0.76 -2.46 -18.02
N HIS A 76 -0.33 -1.64 -17.08
CA HIS A 76 -0.11 -2.06 -15.70
C HIS A 76 -0.86 -1.14 -14.74
N ALA A 77 -1.19 -1.68 -13.57
CA ALA A 77 -1.85 -0.90 -12.54
C ALA A 77 -0.84 0.04 -11.86
N ARG A 78 -1.23 1.30 -11.69
CA ARG A 78 -0.70 2.23 -10.69
C ARG A 78 -1.66 2.27 -9.51
N TYR A 79 -1.15 2.01 -8.31
CA TYR A 79 -1.90 2.02 -7.07
C TYR A 79 -1.59 3.28 -6.27
N ARG A 80 -2.62 3.96 -5.78
CA ARG A 80 -2.49 5.20 -5.00
C ARG A 80 -3.40 5.14 -3.77
N LEU A 81 -2.91 5.64 -2.64
CA LEU A 81 -3.77 5.87 -1.48
C LEU A 81 -4.71 7.03 -1.76
N ALA A 82 -6.01 6.80 -1.58
CA ALA A 82 -7.05 7.81 -1.73
C ALA A 82 -7.51 8.36 -0.36
N CYS A 83 -6.80 8.02 0.71
CA CYS A 83 -7.07 8.51 2.04
C CYS A 83 -5.80 8.94 2.77
N ALA A 84 -5.97 9.80 3.77
CA ALA A 84 -4.90 10.23 4.65
C ALA A 84 -4.55 9.12 5.65
N VAL A 85 -3.29 8.73 5.68
CA VAL A 85 -2.77 7.68 6.54
C VAL A 85 -1.47 8.11 7.20
N GLU A 86 -1.23 7.62 8.42
CA GLU A 86 0.10 7.65 9.03
C GLU A 86 0.58 6.21 9.20
N VAL A 87 1.81 5.93 8.77
CA VAL A 87 2.39 4.58 8.82
C VAL A 87 3.66 4.61 9.64
N THR A 88 3.65 3.87 10.75
CA THR A 88 4.79 3.77 11.67
C THR A 88 5.34 2.34 11.66
N PRO A 89 6.57 2.11 11.17
CA PRO A 89 7.25 0.83 11.30
C PRO A 89 7.43 0.46 12.77
N VAL A 90 7.17 -0.80 13.11
CA VAL A 90 7.42 -1.32 14.46
C VAL A 90 8.79 -1.99 14.45
N SER A 91 9.79 -1.37 15.09
CA SER A 91 11.07 -2.01 15.36
C SER A 91 10.91 -3.08 16.45
N ARG A 92 11.74 -4.13 16.41
CA ARG A 92 11.76 -5.17 17.44
C ARG A 92 12.45 -4.72 18.74
N GLU A 93 12.96 -3.49 18.81
CA GLU A 93 13.75 -2.98 19.93
C GLU A 93 12.84 -2.32 20.98
N ALA A 94 11.99 -3.11 21.62
CA ALA A 94 11.25 -2.66 22.81
C ALA A 94 10.86 -3.83 23.75
N GLN A 95 11.66 -4.88 23.77
CA GLN A 95 11.56 -5.97 24.74
C GLN A 95 12.98 -6.28 25.22
N ARG A 96 13.50 -5.42 26.09
CA ARG A 96 14.60 -5.78 26.99
C ARG A 96 13.99 -6.34 28.26
#